data_AF-A0A8I1IPV3-F1
#
_entry.id   AF-A0A8I1IPV3-F1
#
_cell.length_a   1.000
_cell.length_b   1.000
_cell.length_c   1.000
_cell.angle_alpha   90.00
_cell.angle_beta   90.00
_cell.angle_gamma   90.00
#
_symmetry.space_group_name_H-M   'P 1'
#
loop_
_entity.id
_entity.type
_entity.pdbx_description
1 polymer ?
#
loop_
_entity_poly.entity_id
_entity_poly.type
_entity_poly.pdbx_seq_one_letter_code
_entity_poly.pdbx_strand_id
1 'polypeptide(L)'
;MAALTQGLARAGQAHWLAVYAIIALAWAGLMAGAVEGGRGAAMLWADLCRADAGIAGFPAVLAMWALMGAAMMLPTFVPALSTYDDLIAAGAGTRAGFARLAMGYLAVWLGFAGIAAAAQIALAGLAAPPAWLAGGLLIVAGAYQFSPWKDSCLSRCRAPLTVFLGAMRPDGAGGFRTGLRMGADCLGCCWALMALGLIGGAMTLLWMGLAMLMMTLEKLPRLGVPLTRPLGAALIGAGLATLFVASAAGDKVF
;
A
#
# COMPACT_ATOMS: atom_id res chain seq x y z
N MET A 1 -31.89 -29.46 -3.58
CA MET A 1 -31.73 -28.22 -2.78
C MET A 1 -30.29 -28.01 -2.29
N ALA A 2 -29.66 -28.98 -1.60
CA ALA A 2 -28.30 -28.84 -1.06
C ALA A 2 -27.20 -28.49 -2.10
N ALA A 3 -27.24 -29.07 -3.31
CA ALA A 3 -26.28 -28.78 -4.38
C ALA A 3 -26.46 -27.37 -4.99
N LEU A 4 -27.70 -26.87 -5.03
CA LEU A 4 -28.01 -25.51 -5.50
C LEU A 4 -27.59 -24.47 -4.45
N THR A 5 -27.83 -24.72 -3.17
CA THR A 5 -27.36 -23.87 -2.08
C THR A 5 -25.83 -23.89 -1.95
N GLN A 6 -25.18 -25.03 -2.16
CA GLN A 6 -23.71 -25.12 -2.24
C GLN A 6 -23.14 -24.44 -3.48
N GLY A 7 -23.80 -24.55 -4.63
CA GLY A 7 -23.42 -23.84 -5.87
C GLY A 7 -23.54 -22.32 -5.72
N LEU A 8 -24.61 -21.84 -5.08
CA LEU A 8 -24.82 -20.42 -4.76
C LEU A 8 -23.82 -19.91 -3.72
N ALA A 9 -23.52 -20.70 -2.68
CA ALA A 9 -22.50 -20.36 -1.68
C ALA A 9 -21.08 -20.30 -2.29
N ARG A 10 -20.70 -21.29 -3.11
CA ARG A 10 -19.41 -21.29 -3.83
C ARG A 10 -19.29 -20.15 -4.82
N ALA A 11 -20.36 -19.85 -5.56
CA ALA A 11 -20.38 -18.71 -6.48
C ALA A 11 -20.32 -17.38 -5.71
N GLY A 12 -20.93 -17.31 -4.51
CA GLY A 12 -20.81 -16.19 -3.57
C GLY A 12 -19.37 -15.97 -3.13
N GLN A 13 -18.60 -17.04 -2.90
CA GLN A 13 -17.22 -16.97 -2.40
C GLN A 13 -16.15 -16.79 -3.50
N ALA A 14 -16.48 -16.96 -4.77
CA ALA A 14 -15.51 -16.90 -5.87
C ALA A 14 -14.75 -15.57 -5.95
N HIS A 15 -15.41 -14.45 -5.65
CA HIS A 15 -14.77 -13.13 -5.67
C HIS A 15 -13.79 -12.95 -4.49
N TRP A 16 -14.06 -13.56 -3.33
CA TRP A 16 -13.12 -13.60 -2.20
C TRP A 16 -11.88 -14.45 -2.52
N LEU A 17 -12.06 -15.60 -3.19
CA LEU A 17 -10.94 -16.40 -3.68
C LEU A 17 -10.05 -15.57 -4.63
N ALA A 18 -10.63 -14.78 -5.53
CA ALA A 18 -9.87 -13.91 -6.41
C ALA A 18 -9.08 -12.84 -5.64
N VAL A 19 -9.69 -12.18 -4.65
CA VAL A 19 -9.00 -11.17 -3.83
C VAL A 19 -7.83 -11.78 -3.07
N TYR A 20 -8.05 -12.90 -2.37
CA TYR A 20 -6.98 -13.56 -1.61
C TYR A 20 -5.92 -14.17 -2.51
N ALA A 21 -6.29 -14.69 -3.70
CA ALA A 21 -5.32 -15.15 -4.68
C ALA A 21 -4.44 -13.99 -5.18
N ILE A 22 -5.00 -12.81 -5.45
CA ILE A 22 -4.22 -11.62 -5.84
C ILE A 22 -3.25 -11.22 -4.72
N ILE A 23 -3.70 -11.18 -3.47
CA ILE A 23 -2.84 -10.86 -2.31
C ILE A 23 -1.71 -11.89 -2.19
N ALA A 24 -2.05 -13.19 -2.23
CA ALA A 24 -1.09 -14.27 -2.08
C ALA A 24 -0.07 -14.30 -3.23
N LEU A 25 -0.51 -14.11 -4.47
CA LEU A 25 0.36 -14.05 -5.64
C LEU A 25 1.26 -12.81 -5.61
N ALA A 26 0.75 -11.67 -5.14
CA ALA A 26 1.56 -10.46 -4.97
C ALA A 26 2.68 -10.67 -3.95
N TRP A 27 2.35 -11.25 -2.78
CA TRP A 27 3.36 -11.63 -1.78
C TRP A 27 4.31 -12.70 -2.30
N ALA A 28 3.82 -13.73 -2.99
CA ALA A 28 4.66 -14.77 -3.56
C ALA A 28 5.65 -14.20 -4.58
N GLY A 29 5.23 -13.25 -5.43
CA GLY A 29 6.13 -12.55 -6.36
C GLY A 29 7.23 -11.77 -5.64
N LEU A 30 6.87 -11.06 -4.57
CA LEU A 30 7.84 -10.32 -3.74
C LEU A 30 8.80 -11.25 -2.99
N MET A 31 8.32 -12.38 -2.47
CA MET A 31 9.12 -13.38 -1.77
C MET A 31 10.04 -14.17 -2.71
N ALA A 32 9.57 -14.52 -3.91
CA ALA A 32 10.36 -15.20 -4.93
C ALA A 32 11.57 -14.35 -5.33
N GLY A 33 11.37 -13.03 -5.52
CA GLY A 33 12.45 -12.08 -5.75
C GLY A 33 13.43 -11.92 -4.58
N ALA A 34 13.06 -12.33 -3.36
CA ALA A 34 13.89 -12.19 -2.16
C ALA A 34 14.63 -13.48 -1.75
N VAL A 35 14.10 -14.66 -2.08
CA VAL A 35 14.63 -15.97 -1.64
C VAL A 35 15.59 -16.59 -2.67
N GLU A 36 15.38 -16.35 -3.96
CA GLU A 36 16.23 -16.93 -5.00
C GLU A 36 17.51 -16.10 -5.19
N GLY A 37 18.51 -16.29 -4.32
CA GLY A 37 19.87 -15.78 -4.51
C GLY A 37 20.63 -16.53 -5.62
N GLY A 38 20.07 -16.61 -6.83
CA GLY A 38 20.68 -17.21 -8.02
C GLY A 38 20.91 -16.19 -9.13
N ARG A 39 22.00 -16.35 -9.90
CA ARG A 39 22.39 -15.46 -11.01
C ARG A 39 21.23 -15.29 -12.01
N GLY A 40 20.79 -14.04 -12.27
CA GLY A 40 19.74 -13.71 -13.25
C GLY A 40 18.66 -12.76 -12.70
N ALA A 41 17.40 -12.96 -13.10
CA ALA A 41 16.26 -12.10 -12.78
C ALA A 41 16.09 -11.83 -11.26
N ALA A 42 16.54 -12.73 -10.40
CA ALA A 42 16.45 -12.57 -8.95
C ALA A 42 17.52 -11.64 -8.35
N MET A 43 18.69 -11.48 -9.00
CA MET A 43 19.62 -10.39 -8.68
C MET A 43 18.98 -9.05 -9.04
N LEU A 44 18.30 -8.98 -10.20
CA LEU A 44 17.52 -7.81 -10.63
C LEU A 44 16.45 -7.39 -9.60
N TRP A 45 15.74 -8.34 -8.98
CA TRP A 45 14.75 -8.08 -7.92
C TRP A 45 15.37 -7.65 -6.59
N ALA A 46 16.48 -8.27 -6.19
CA ALA A 46 17.25 -7.88 -5.02
C ALA A 46 17.86 -6.47 -5.16
N ASP A 47 18.27 -6.10 -6.37
CA ASP A 47 18.80 -4.79 -6.77
C ASP A 47 17.70 -3.73 -6.87
N LEU A 48 16.51 -4.10 -7.38
CA LEU A 48 15.30 -3.26 -7.36
C LEU A 48 14.87 -2.88 -5.94
N CYS A 49 15.04 -3.79 -4.97
CA CYS A 49 14.81 -3.51 -3.55
C CYS A 49 15.99 -2.79 -2.86
N ARG A 50 17.21 -2.82 -3.44
CA ARG A 50 18.43 -2.21 -2.85
C ARG A 50 18.90 -0.90 -3.51
N ALA A 51 18.19 -0.43 -4.54
CA ALA A 51 18.37 0.85 -5.26
C ALA A 51 19.12 0.82 -6.61
N ASP A 52 19.40 -0.34 -7.22
CA ASP A 52 19.91 -0.43 -8.61
C ASP A 52 18.77 -0.42 -9.65
N ALA A 53 17.77 0.42 -9.41
CA ALA A 53 16.59 0.56 -10.28
C ALA A 53 16.93 1.04 -11.70
N GLY A 54 18.08 1.71 -11.87
CA GLY A 54 18.57 2.20 -13.15
C GLY A 54 18.87 1.10 -14.17
N ILE A 55 19.29 -0.09 -13.72
CA ILE A 55 19.68 -1.21 -14.60
C ILE A 55 18.45 -2.04 -15.01
N ALA A 56 17.43 -2.14 -14.16
CA ALA A 56 16.23 -2.94 -14.38
C ALA A 56 15.20 -2.28 -15.34
N GLY A 57 15.24 -0.95 -15.46
CA GLY A 57 14.34 -0.16 -16.31
C GLY A 57 12.94 0.06 -15.72
N PHE A 58 12.26 1.10 -16.21
CA PHE A 58 10.94 1.55 -15.70
C PHE A 58 9.87 0.46 -15.58
N PRO A 59 9.67 -0.44 -16.56
CA PRO A 59 8.64 -1.48 -16.45
C PRO A 59 8.85 -2.44 -15.26
N ALA A 60 10.10 -2.80 -14.96
CA ALA A 60 10.41 -3.69 -13.85
C ALA A 60 10.19 -3.01 -12.49
N VAL A 61 10.64 -1.76 -12.36
CA VAL A 61 10.42 -0.94 -11.15
C VAL A 61 8.91 -0.69 -10.93
N LEU A 62 8.17 -0.38 -11.99
CA LEU A 62 6.71 -0.23 -11.95
C LEU A 62 6.03 -1.52 -11.48
N ALA A 63 6.42 -2.67 -12.03
CA ALA A 63 5.85 -3.96 -11.64
C ALA A 63 6.10 -4.26 -10.15
N MET A 64 7.31 -3.98 -9.66
CA MET A 64 7.64 -4.10 -8.24
C MET A 64 6.73 -3.23 -7.36
N TRP A 65 6.62 -1.93 -7.65
CA TRP A 65 5.76 -1.03 -6.88
C TRP A 65 4.29 -1.41 -6.95
N ALA A 66 3.83 -1.90 -8.11
CA ALA A 66 2.46 -2.39 -8.28
C ALA A 66 2.21 -3.64 -7.42
N LEU A 67 3.14 -4.60 -7.41
CA LEU A 67 3.07 -5.79 -6.55
C LEU A 67 3.10 -5.41 -5.06
N MET A 68 3.99 -4.50 -4.67
CA MET A 68 4.07 -3.99 -3.30
C MET A 68 2.77 -3.30 -2.88
N GLY A 69 2.24 -2.41 -3.72
CA GLY A 69 0.96 -1.76 -3.49
C GLY A 69 -0.17 -2.78 -3.34
N ALA A 70 -0.26 -3.77 -4.23
CA ALA A 70 -1.28 -4.81 -4.14
C ALA A 70 -1.14 -5.68 -2.87
N ALA A 71 0.08 -6.14 -2.57
CA ALA A 71 0.37 -7.01 -1.43
C ALA A 71 0.07 -6.35 -0.08
N MET A 72 0.40 -5.07 0.06
CA MET A 72 0.26 -4.35 1.32
C MET A 72 -1.10 -3.66 1.47
N MET A 73 -1.66 -3.13 0.37
CA MET A 73 -2.82 -2.24 0.44
C MET A 73 -4.14 -2.93 0.18
N LEU A 74 -4.18 -3.99 -0.61
CA LEU A 74 -5.42 -4.74 -0.81
C LEU A 74 -5.94 -5.41 0.48
N PRO A 75 -5.08 -5.95 1.38
CA PRO A 75 -5.53 -6.40 2.70
C PRO A 75 -6.23 -5.32 3.52
N THR A 76 -5.74 -4.07 3.45
CA THR A 76 -6.36 -2.94 4.17
C THR A 76 -7.73 -2.54 3.62
N PHE A 77 -8.07 -2.99 2.41
CA PHE A 77 -9.34 -2.71 1.74
C PHE A 77 -10.38 -3.82 1.99
N VAL A 78 -9.98 -4.95 2.59
CA VAL A 78 -10.88 -6.07 2.92
C VAL A 78 -12.13 -5.62 3.70
N PRO A 79 -12.06 -4.77 4.74
CA PRO A 79 -13.26 -4.33 5.45
C PRO A 79 -14.27 -3.61 4.54
N ALA A 80 -13.79 -2.79 3.60
CA ALA A 80 -14.65 -2.10 2.64
C ALA A 80 -15.29 -3.08 1.64
N LEU A 81 -14.53 -4.08 1.19
CA LEU A 81 -15.03 -5.15 0.33
C LEU A 81 -16.10 -6.00 1.05
N SER A 82 -15.92 -6.28 2.35
CA SER A 82 -16.92 -6.96 3.18
C SER A 82 -18.20 -6.14 3.31
N THR A 83 -18.11 -4.84 3.60
CA THR A 83 -19.29 -3.96 3.64
C THR A 83 -20.00 -3.92 2.28
N TYR A 84 -19.27 -3.96 1.16
CA TYR A 84 -19.89 -4.03 -0.16
C TYR A 84 -20.58 -5.38 -0.40
N ASP A 85 -20.02 -6.49 0.08
CA ASP A 85 -20.63 -7.82 0.00
C ASP A 85 -21.95 -7.86 0.80
N ASP A 86 -22.01 -7.21 1.97
CA ASP A 86 -23.27 -7.02 2.72
C ASP A 86 -24.32 -6.27 1.90
N LEU A 87 -23.91 -5.27 1.09
CA LEU A 87 -24.82 -4.56 0.18
C LEU A 87 -25.30 -5.46 -0.96
N ILE A 88 -24.47 -6.38 -1.47
CA ILE A 88 -24.92 -7.40 -2.44
C ILE A 88 -25.99 -8.28 -1.81
N ALA A 89 -25.77 -8.75 -0.58
CA ALA A 89 -26.73 -9.59 0.14
C ALA A 89 -28.06 -8.85 0.42
N ALA A 90 -28.00 -7.54 0.67
CA ALA A 90 -29.17 -6.67 0.86
C ALA A 90 -29.86 -6.25 -0.45
N GLY A 91 -29.38 -6.70 -1.62
CA GLY A 91 -29.95 -6.34 -2.93
C GLY A 91 -29.61 -4.93 -3.41
N ALA A 92 -28.71 -4.23 -2.72
CA ALA A 92 -28.24 -2.87 -3.04
C ALA A 92 -26.92 -2.85 -3.82
N GLY A 93 -26.38 -4.02 -4.17
CA GLY A 93 -25.09 -4.15 -4.85
C GLY A 93 -25.06 -5.31 -5.86
N THR A 94 -24.07 -5.29 -6.75
CA THR A 94 -23.83 -6.37 -7.72
C THR A 94 -22.38 -6.86 -7.65
N ARG A 95 -22.15 -8.13 -8.00
CA ARG A 95 -20.80 -8.70 -8.12
C ARG A 95 -19.93 -7.97 -9.14
N ALA A 96 -20.52 -7.50 -10.23
CA ALA A 96 -19.81 -6.66 -11.20
C ALA A 96 -19.36 -5.33 -10.57
N GLY A 97 -20.20 -4.73 -9.71
CA GLY A 97 -19.82 -3.54 -8.95
C GLY A 97 -18.73 -3.80 -7.91
N PHE A 98 -18.68 -4.99 -7.28
CA PHE A 98 -17.57 -5.40 -6.40
C PHE A 98 -16.25 -5.41 -7.17
N ALA A 99 -16.23 -6.06 -8.34
CA ALA A 99 -15.05 -6.11 -9.19
C ALA A 99 -14.62 -4.70 -9.63
N ARG A 100 -15.58 -3.86 -10.04
CA ARG A 100 -15.29 -2.46 -10.42
C ARG A 100 -14.77 -1.63 -9.24
N LEU A 101 -15.30 -1.83 -8.04
CA LEU A 101 -14.81 -1.20 -6.81
C LEU A 101 -13.33 -1.56 -6.57
N ALA A 102 -13.00 -2.85 -6.61
CA ALA A 102 -11.62 -3.32 -6.45
C ALA A 102 -10.70 -2.80 -7.57
N MET A 103 -11.16 -2.79 -8.83
CA MET A 103 -10.39 -2.25 -9.96
C MET A 103 -10.12 -0.75 -9.82
N GLY A 104 -11.10 0.04 -9.38
CA GLY A 104 -10.90 1.47 -9.14
C GLY A 104 -9.89 1.73 -8.03
N TYR A 105 -9.95 0.95 -6.95
CA TYR A 105 -8.97 1.02 -5.87
C TYR A 105 -7.55 0.71 -6.36
N LEU A 106 -7.39 -0.40 -7.10
CA LEU A 106 -6.09 -0.81 -7.65
C LEU A 106 -5.56 0.16 -8.71
N ALA A 107 -6.43 0.83 -9.48
CA ALA A 107 -6.02 1.83 -10.46
C ALA A 107 -5.31 3.03 -9.81
N VAL A 108 -5.77 3.49 -8.64
CA VAL A 108 -5.09 4.55 -7.87
C VAL A 108 -3.71 4.09 -7.41
N TRP A 109 -3.61 2.86 -6.89
CA TRP A 109 -2.33 2.30 -6.46
C TRP A 109 -1.37 2.05 -7.62
N LEU A 110 -1.86 1.67 -8.79
CA LEU A 110 -1.05 1.56 -10.00
C LEU A 110 -0.54 2.94 -10.45
N GLY A 111 -1.36 3.99 -10.34
CA GLY A 111 -0.93 5.36 -10.59
C GLY A 111 0.19 5.79 -9.63
N PHE A 112 0.02 5.51 -8.33
CA PHE A 112 1.08 5.75 -7.33
C PHE A 112 2.35 4.95 -7.64
N ALA A 113 2.22 3.68 -8.04
CA ALA A 113 3.35 2.85 -8.43
C ALA A 113 4.15 3.46 -9.59
N GLY A 114 3.47 4.09 -10.56
CA GLY A 114 4.14 4.84 -11.64
C GLY A 114 4.95 6.04 -11.13
N ILE A 115 4.38 6.82 -10.21
CA ILE A 115 5.06 7.97 -9.59
C ILE A 115 6.28 7.49 -8.78
N ALA A 116 6.09 6.46 -7.96
CA ALA A 116 7.13 5.90 -7.13
C ALA A 116 8.26 5.26 -7.95
N ALA A 117 7.92 4.58 -9.05
CA ALA A 117 8.91 4.02 -9.97
C ALA A 117 9.73 5.12 -10.68
N ALA A 118 9.08 6.19 -11.13
CA ALA A 118 9.77 7.33 -11.73
C ALA A 118 10.70 8.00 -10.71
N ALA A 119 10.22 8.21 -9.47
CA ALA A 119 11.01 8.78 -8.38
C ALA A 119 12.21 7.89 -8.04
N GLN A 120 12.02 6.57 -7.94
CA GLN A 120 13.09 5.64 -7.63
C GLN A 120 14.17 5.60 -8.71
N ILE A 121 13.80 5.66 -10.00
CA ILE A 121 14.78 5.72 -11.10
C ILE A 121 15.54 7.05 -11.09
N ALA A 122 14.86 8.16 -10.82
CA ALA A 122 15.51 9.46 -10.70
C ALA A 122 16.52 9.48 -9.53
N LEU A 123 16.18 8.83 -8.41
CA LEU A 123 17.06 8.70 -7.25
C LEU A 123 18.20 7.70 -7.46
N ALA A 124 18.01 6.66 -8.28
CA ALA A 124 19.06 5.67 -8.58
C ALA A 124 20.29 6.27 -9.31
N GLY A 125 20.15 7.47 -9.89
CA GLY A 125 21.31 8.23 -10.41
C GLY A 125 22.22 8.82 -9.32
N LEU A 126 21.81 8.76 -8.05
CA LEU A 126 22.61 9.16 -6.89
C LEU A 126 23.31 7.91 -6.34
N ALA A 127 24.65 7.92 -6.28
CA ALA A 127 25.46 6.75 -5.90
C ALA A 127 25.08 6.11 -4.55
N ALA A 128 24.46 6.87 -3.64
CA ALA A 128 23.73 6.40 -2.47
C ALA A 128 22.71 7.47 -2.03
N PRO A 129 21.55 7.11 -1.43
CA PRO A 129 20.64 8.08 -0.85
C PRO A 129 21.34 8.76 0.35
N PRO A 130 21.57 10.08 0.31
CA PRO A 130 22.31 10.75 1.37
C PRO A 130 21.52 10.74 2.68
N ALA A 131 22.22 10.70 3.82
CA ALA A 131 21.58 10.58 5.13
C ALA A 131 20.56 11.70 5.43
N TRP A 132 20.75 12.89 4.86
CA TRP A 132 19.78 13.99 4.95
C TRP A 132 18.44 13.67 4.28
N LEU A 133 18.46 12.93 3.16
CA LEU A 133 17.26 12.50 2.46
C LEU A 133 16.50 11.45 3.29
N ALA A 134 17.23 10.48 3.84
CA ALA A 134 16.64 9.43 4.67
C ALA A 134 16.02 10.00 5.97
N GLY A 135 16.78 10.80 6.71
CA GLY A 135 16.31 11.47 7.93
C GLY A 135 15.18 12.46 7.66
N GLY A 136 15.28 13.24 6.57
CA GLY A 136 14.25 14.18 6.14
C GLY A 136 12.93 13.48 5.81
N LEU A 137 12.96 12.37 5.07
CA LEU A 137 11.75 11.64 4.71
C LEU A 137 11.10 10.97 5.92
N LEU A 138 11.90 10.45 6.87
CA LEU A 138 11.39 9.95 8.16
C LEU A 138 10.67 11.05 8.96
N ILE A 139 11.26 12.25 9.04
CA ILE A 139 10.65 13.40 9.71
C ILE A 139 9.36 13.82 9.01
N VAL A 140 9.36 13.90 7.67
CA VAL A 140 8.16 14.24 6.89
C VAL A 140 7.06 13.20 7.09
N ALA A 141 7.38 11.91 7.02
CA ALA A 141 6.43 10.83 7.26
C ALA A 141 5.87 10.88 8.69
N GLY A 142 6.72 11.16 9.67
CA GLY A 142 6.32 11.32 11.07
C GLY A 142 5.46 12.57 11.31
N ALA A 143 5.81 13.71 10.71
CA ALA A 143 5.01 14.93 10.77
C ALA A 143 3.64 14.74 10.09
N TYR A 144 3.60 13.99 8.98
CA TYR A 144 2.35 13.67 8.28
C TYR A 144 1.36 12.90 9.17
N GLN A 145 1.86 12.14 10.15
CA GLN A 145 1.02 11.42 11.12
C GLN A 145 0.17 12.34 12.01
N PHE A 146 0.58 13.59 12.18
CA PHE A 146 -0.17 14.60 12.96
C PHE A 146 -1.01 15.53 12.09
N SER A 147 -1.02 15.31 10.78
CA SER A 147 -1.66 16.23 9.85
C SER A 147 -3.19 16.06 9.83
N PRO A 148 -3.96 17.16 9.75
CA PRO A 148 -5.41 17.10 9.60
C PRO A 148 -5.84 16.45 8.28
N TRP A 149 -4.97 16.47 7.26
CA TRP A 149 -5.20 15.76 6.01
C TRP A 149 -5.24 14.25 6.26
N LYS A 150 -4.21 13.68 6.89
CA LYS A 150 -4.19 12.25 7.20
C LYS A 150 -5.41 11.85 8.01
N ASP A 151 -5.75 12.59 9.07
CA ASP A 151 -6.92 12.31 9.90
C ASP A 151 -8.23 12.30 9.10
N SER A 152 -8.39 13.26 8.18
CA SER A 152 -9.53 13.34 7.27
C SER A 152 -9.61 12.12 6.35
N CYS A 153 -8.51 11.72 5.71
CA CYS A 153 -8.47 10.52 4.87
C CYS A 153 -8.76 9.24 5.69
N LEU A 154 -8.15 9.12 6.87
CA LEU A 154 -8.25 7.95 7.73
C LEU A 154 -9.67 7.75 8.29
N SER A 155 -10.37 8.85 8.62
CA SER A 155 -11.78 8.79 9.03
C SER A 155 -12.69 8.20 7.94
N ARG A 156 -12.42 8.51 6.66
CA ARG A 156 -13.17 7.95 5.52
C ARG A 156 -12.79 6.49 5.26
N CYS A 157 -11.50 6.12 5.39
CA CYS A 157 -11.06 4.72 5.31
C CYS A 157 -11.69 3.83 6.39
N ARG A 158 -11.97 4.39 7.57
CA ARG A 158 -12.58 3.70 8.71
C ARG A 158 -14.11 3.55 8.62
N ALA A 159 -14.75 4.28 7.71
CA ALA A 159 -16.21 4.33 7.56
C ALA A 159 -16.67 4.00 6.12
N PRO A 160 -16.44 2.75 5.64
CA PRO A 160 -16.77 2.38 4.26
C PRO A 160 -18.26 2.53 3.93
N LEU A 161 -19.15 2.21 4.88
CA LEU A 161 -20.60 2.31 4.68
C LEU A 161 -21.04 3.75 4.39
N THR A 162 -20.48 4.76 5.06
CA THR A 162 -20.84 6.16 4.82
C THR A 162 -20.42 6.62 3.42
N VAL A 163 -19.29 6.09 2.92
CA VAL A 163 -18.83 6.34 1.55
C VAL A 163 -19.81 5.70 0.56
N PHE A 164 -20.24 4.46 0.78
CA PHE A 164 -21.20 3.82 -0.10
C PHE A 164 -22.55 4.54 -0.13
N LEU A 165 -23.12 4.89 1.03
CA LEU A 165 -24.40 5.59 1.10
C LEU A 165 -24.35 7.01 0.49
N GLY A 166 -23.22 7.71 0.59
CA GLY A 166 -23.07 9.08 0.08
C GLY A 166 -22.59 9.18 -1.37
N ALA A 167 -21.93 8.16 -1.91
CA ALA A 167 -21.24 8.24 -3.21
C ALA A 167 -21.65 7.16 -4.22
N MET A 168 -22.27 6.07 -3.77
CA MET A 168 -22.64 4.96 -4.65
C MET A 168 -23.87 5.33 -5.45
N ARG A 169 -23.71 5.35 -6.77
CA ARG A 169 -24.82 5.44 -7.71
C ARG A 169 -25.16 4.02 -8.17
N PRO A 170 -26.44 3.69 -8.39
CA PRO A 170 -26.86 2.38 -8.91
C PRO A 170 -26.49 2.13 -10.39
N ASP A 171 -25.65 2.99 -10.98
CA ASP A 171 -25.17 2.86 -12.36
C ASP A 171 -23.98 1.89 -12.46
N GLY A 172 -23.80 1.26 -13.62
CA GLY A 172 -22.70 0.31 -13.84
C GLY A 172 -21.31 0.88 -13.55
N ALA A 173 -21.11 2.20 -13.74
CA ALA A 173 -19.86 2.92 -13.47
C ALA A 173 -19.67 3.35 -12.01
N GLY A 174 -20.73 3.28 -11.17
CA GLY A 174 -20.72 3.75 -9.78
C GLY A 174 -19.72 3.01 -8.90
N GLY A 175 -19.56 1.70 -9.11
CA GLY A 175 -18.56 0.88 -8.40
C GLY A 175 -17.13 1.35 -8.64
N PHE A 176 -16.75 1.59 -9.90
CA PHE A 176 -15.38 2.01 -10.25
C PHE A 176 -15.03 3.40 -9.70
N ARG A 177 -15.94 4.37 -9.86
CA ARG A 177 -15.77 5.73 -9.32
C ARG A 177 -15.66 5.73 -7.80
N THR A 178 -16.44 4.88 -7.12
CA THR A 178 -16.34 4.72 -5.67
C THR A 178 -15.00 4.10 -5.28
N GLY A 179 -14.52 3.12 -6.06
CA GLY A 179 -13.20 2.51 -5.90
C GLY A 179 -12.07 3.54 -6.02
N LEU A 180 -12.14 4.42 -7.02
CA LEU A 180 -11.17 5.52 -7.17
C LEU A 180 -11.17 6.45 -5.96
N ARG A 181 -12.35 6.81 -5.42
CA ARG A 181 -12.45 7.68 -4.23
C ARG A 181 -11.84 7.02 -3.00
N MET A 182 -12.19 5.76 -2.73
CA MET A 182 -11.63 5.02 -1.59
C MET A 182 -10.13 4.75 -1.78
N GLY A 183 -9.68 4.51 -3.02
CA GLY A 183 -8.27 4.41 -3.37
C GLY A 183 -7.52 5.71 -3.09
N ALA A 184 -8.08 6.86 -3.47
CA ALA A 184 -7.47 8.17 -3.20
C ALA A 184 -7.42 8.50 -1.70
N ASP A 185 -8.46 8.16 -0.93
CA ASP A 185 -8.44 8.29 0.53
C ASP A 185 -7.40 7.37 1.18
N CYS A 186 -7.31 6.12 0.72
CA CYS A 186 -6.33 5.16 1.18
C CYS A 186 -4.90 5.62 0.88
N LEU A 187 -4.64 6.08 -0.34
CA LEU A 187 -3.37 6.65 -0.72
C LEU A 187 -3.07 7.89 0.13
N GLY A 188 -4.04 8.78 0.31
CA GLY A 188 -3.93 9.96 1.16
C GLY A 188 -3.48 9.63 2.58
N CYS A 189 -4.00 8.58 3.22
CA CYS A 189 -3.57 8.26 4.59
C CYS A 189 -2.21 7.53 4.70
N CYS A 190 -1.74 6.87 3.63
CA CYS A 190 -0.59 5.96 3.67
C CYS A 190 0.60 6.37 2.79
N TRP A 191 0.46 7.33 1.88
CA TRP A 191 1.50 7.65 0.87
C TRP A 191 2.84 8.01 1.52
N ALA A 192 2.84 8.77 2.62
CA ALA A 192 4.06 9.23 3.27
C ALA A 192 4.86 8.05 3.87
N LEU A 193 4.17 7.07 4.44
CA LEU A 193 4.80 5.83 4.91
C LEU A 193 5.26 4.95 3.74
N MET A 194 4.53 4.92 2.64
CA MET A 194 4.94 4.20 1.42
C MET A 194 6.17 4.83 0.77
N ALA A 195 6.28 6.16 0.81
CA ALA A 195 7.42 6.89 0.28
C ALA A 195 8.73 6.53 1.00
N LEU A 196 8.68 6.09 2.26
CA LEU A 196 9.86 5.57 2.97
C LEU A 196 10.52 4.39 2.24
N GLY A 197 9.76 3.63 1.43
CA GLY A 197 10.29 2.59 0.57
C GLY A 197 11.22 3.10 -0.55
N LEU A 198 11.23 4.40 -0.86
CA LEU A 198 12.16 4.97 -1.85
C LEU A 198 13.62 4.99 -1.35
N ILE A 199 13.84 4.86 -0.05
CA ILE A 199 15.17 4.77 0.54
C ILE A 199 15.60 3.30 0.49
N GLY A 200 16.63 2.98 -0.30
CA GLY A 200 17.08 1.60 -0.60
C GLY A 200 17.40 0.69 0.60
N GLY A 201 17.46 1.21 1.82
CA GLY A 201 17.60 0.43 3.05
C GLY A 201 16.28 -0.04 3.68
N ALA A 202 15.14 0.52 3.27
CA ALA A 202 13.83 0.24 3.87
C ALA A 202 13.00 -0.80 3.10
N MET A 203 13.33 -1.20 1.86
CA MET A 203 12.57 -2.24 1.14
C MET A 203 12.89 -3.68 1.59
N THR A 204 13.19 -3.89 2.87
CA THR A 204 13.26 -5.25 3.41
C THR A 204 11.86 -5.83 3.54
N LEU A 205 11.71 -7.14 3.31
CA LEU A 205 10.42 -7.83 3.53
C LEU A 205 9.88 -7.60 4.95
N LEU A 206 10.79 -7.51 5.94
CA LEU A 206 10.45 -7.19 7.32
C LEU A 206 9.80 -5.81 7.43
N TRP A 207 10.39 -4.79 6.82
CA TRP A 207 9.81 -3.45 6.80
C TRP A 207 8.46 -3.43 6.08
N MET A 208 8.34 -4.08 4.93
CA MET A 208 7.08 -4.17 4.20
C MET A 208 5.97 -4.81 5.06
N GLY A 209 6.29 -5.91 5.75
CA GLY A 209 5.37 -6.56 6.69
C GLY A 209 4.98 -5.65 7.86
N LEU A 210 5.96 -4.96 8.48
CA LEU A 210 5.71 -4.02 9.57
C LEU A 210 4.88 -2.82 9.13
N ALA A 211 5.19 -2.23 7.97
CA ALA A 211 4.46 -1.11 7.40
C ALA A 211 3.02 -1.52 7.04
N MET A 212 2.82 -2.68 6.44
CA MET A 212 1.49 -3.23 6.17
C MET A 212 0.70 -3.41 7.47
N LEU A 213 1.30 -4.07 8.47
CA LEU A 213 0.66 -4.28 9.77
C LEU A 213 0.26 -2.94 10.38
N MET A 214 1.19 -2.00 10.44
CA MET A 214 0.98 -0.67 11.00
C MET A 214 -0.15 0.09 10.30
N MET A 215 -0.13 0.17 8.97
CA MET A 215 -1.18 0.85 8.19
C MET A 215 -2.54 0.15 8.32
N THR A 216 -2.55 -1.18 8.45
CA THR A 216 -3.78 -1.94 8.72
C THR A 216 -4.33 -1.59 10.10
N LEU A 217 -3.47 -1.52 11.12
CA LEU A 217 -3.85 -1.14 12.47
C LEU A 217 -4.35 0.31 12.55
N GLU A 218 -3.72 1.24 11.83
CA GLU A 218 -4.19 2.63 11.71
C GLU A 218 -5.61 2.72 11.13
N LYS A 219 -5.96 1.84 10.20
CA LYS A 219 -7.30 1.79 9.58
C LYS A 219 -8.35 1.10 10.46
N LEU A 220 -7.96 0.50 11.58
CA LEU A 220 -8.90 -0.05 12.57
C LEU A 220 -9.27 1.05 13.59
N PRO A 221 -10.54 1.46 13.75
CA PRO A 221 -10.91 2.59 14.61
C PRO A 221 -10.43 2.46 16.06
N ARG A 222 -10.54 1.26 16.65
CA ARG A 222 -10.18 1.01 18.06
C ARG A 222 -8.67 1.04 18.32
N LEU A 223 -7.87 0.60 17.34
CA LEU A 223 -6.42 0.47 17.49
C LEU A 223 -5.67 1.67 16.91
N GLY A 224 -6.20 2.29 15.85
CA GLY A 224 -5.52 3.37 15.15
C GLY A 224 -5.48 4.69 15.93
N VAL A 225 -6.54 5.06 16.65
CA VAL A 225 -6.57 6.31 17.46
C VAL A 225 -5.39 6.40 18.45
N PRO A 226 -5.09 5.38 19.26
CA PRO A 226 -3.92 5.43 20.14
C PRO A 226 -2.58 5.20 19.42
N LEU A 227 -2.57 4.57 18.24
CA LEU A 227 -1.34 4.13 17.56
C LEU A 227 -0.71 5.17 16.63
N THR A 228 -1.52 6.00 15.95
CA THR A 228 -1.04 6.93 14.91
C THR A 228 -0.06 7.98 15.45
N ARG A 229 -0.34 8.57 16.62
CA ARG A 229 0.51 9.63 17.22
C ARG A 229 1.86 9.12 17.76
N PRO A 230 1.92 8.01 18.53
CA PRO A 230 3.20 7.42 18.93
C PRO A 230 4.08 7.04 17.75
N LEU A 231 3.48 6.49 16.68
CA LEU A 231 4.22 6.19 15.46
C LEU A 231 4.83 7.44 14.82
N GLY A 232 4.06 8.54 14.75
CA GLY A 232 4.57 9.83 14.27
C GLY A 232 5.77 10.32 15.06
N ALA A 233 5.69 10.27 16.40
CA ALA A 233 6.79 10.66 17.27
C ALA A 233 8.01 9.75 17.10
N ALA A 234 7.80 8.44 16.97
CA ALA A 234 8.88 7.47 16.73
C ALA A 234 9.59 7.72 15.38
N LEU A 235 8.84 8.02 14.31
CA LEU A 235 9.41 8.34 13.00
C LEU A 235 10.22 9.64 13.02
N ILE A 236 9.73 10.68 13.70
CA ILE A 236 10.47 11.93 13.88
C ILE A 236 11.76 11.67 14.67
N GLY A 237 11.67 10.93 15.79
CA GLY A 237 12.83 10.57 16.60
C GLY A 237 13.87 9.77 15.82
N ALA A 238 13.42 8.79 15.02
CA ALA A 238 14.30 8.01 14.15
C ALA A 238 14.98 8.91 13.10
N GLY A 239 14.24 9.82 12.46
CA GLY A 239 14.82 10.74 11.48
C GLY A 239 15.84 11.70 12.09
N LEU A 240 15.56 12.26 13.27
CA LEU A 240 16.53 13.09 14.00
C LEU A 240 17.78 12.31 14.40
N ALA A 241 17.63 11.07 14.84
CA ALA A 241 18.76 10.19 15.16
C ALA A 241 19.61 9.88 13.92
N THR A 242 18.99 9.61 12.76
CA THR A 242 19.70 9.41 11.49
C THR A 242 20.52 10.63 11.10
N LEU A 243 19.94 11.84 11.22
CA LEU A 243 20.65 13.09 10.92
C LEU A 243 21.80 13.35 11.90
N PHE A 244 21.57 13.09 13.19
CA PHE A 244 22.58 13.28 14.23
C PHE A 244 23.78 12.34 14.01
N VAL A 245 23.53 11.05 13.77
CA VAL A 245 24.59 10.07 13.52
C VAL A 245 25.38 10.44 12.26
N ALA A 246 24.71 10.87 11.19
CA ALA A 246 25.38 11.32 9.98
C ALA A 246 26.30 12.52 10.22
N SER A 247 25.83 13.51 11.02
CA SER A 247 26.64 14.68 11.37
C SER A 247 27.83 14.33 12.28
N ALA A 248 27.70 13.32 13.16
CA ALA A 248 28.75 12.87 14.05
C ALA A 248 29.79 11.96 13.36
N ALA A 249 29.39 11.23 12.32
CA ALA A 249 30.26 10.35 11.54
C ALA A 249 31.11 11.11 10.49
N GLY A 250 30.83 12.40 10.26
CA GLY A 250 31.59 13.28 9.38
C GLY A 250 31.83 12.70 7.99
N ASP A 251 30.81 12.69 7.13
CA ASP A 251 30.86 12.43 5.67
C ASP A 251 31.71 11.22 5.19
N LYS A 252 32.05 10.25 6.06
CA LYS A 252 32.98 9.15 5.71
C LYS A 252 32.42 7.75 5.76
N VAL A 253 31.12 7.58 6.00
CA VAL A 253 30.51 6.24 6.01
C VAL A 253 29.14 6.30 5.35
N PHE A 254 29.07 6.37 4.02
CA PHE A 254 28.01 5.80 3.19
C PHE A 254 28.47 5.78 1.73
#